data_AF-A0A0H5QYJ7-F1
#
_entry.id   AF-A0A0H5QYJ7-F1
#
_cell.length_a   1.000
_cell.length_b   1.000
_cell.length_c   1.000
_cell.angle_alpha   90.00
_cell.angle_beta   90.00
_cell.angle_gamma   90.00
#
_symmetry.space_group_name_H-M   'P 1'
#
loop_
_entity.id
_entity.type
_entity.pdbx_description
1 polymer ?
#
loop_
_entity_poly.entity_id
_entity_poly.type
_entity_poly.pdbx_seq_one_letter_code
_entity_poly.pdbx_strand_id
1 'polypeptide(L)'
;RMWESGKFPIRLILNGQASKEIEWHCKHYVGRGLMKRVESGEALAKEMGLKPEVIKATFDKYNAGVKAKKDPFGKKFFHGGDFKMDDFFHVAHMTPVLHYTMGGLNIDPESRVLSDSGA
;
A
#
# COMPACT_ATOMS: atom_id res chain seq x y z
N ARG A 1 2.43 12.42 -10.53
CA ARG A 1 3.35 11.42 -9.93
C ARG A 1 3.34 11.58 -8.41
N MET A 2 3.67 10.53 -7.64
CA MET A 2 3.53 10.54 -6.16
C MET A 2 4.22 11.76 -5.51
N TRP A 3 5.37 12.17 -6.05
CA TRP A 3 6.17 13.30 -5.58
C TRP A 3 5.69 14.70 -5.98
N GLU A 4 4.77 14.82 -6.92
CA GLU A 4 4.23 16.12 -7.35
C GLU A 4 3.15 16.65 -6.41
N SER A 5 2.59 15.76 -5.57
CA SER A 5 1.48 16.11 -4.67
C SER A 5 1.93 16.86 -3.41
N GLY A 6 3.22 16.85 -3.08
CA GLY A 6 3.76 17.42 -1.84
C GLY A 6 3.29 16.73 -0.55
N LYS A 7 2.57 15.61 -0.63
CA LYS A 7 1.90 14.96 0.51
C LYS A 7 2.70 13.78 1.10
N PHE A 8 3.98 13.99 1.36
CA PHE A 8 4.80 13.03 2.09
C PHE A 8 4.73 13.27 3.62
N PRO A 9 4.95 12.23 4.44
CA PRO A 9 5.21 10.83 4.09
C PRO A 9 3.93 10.03 3.75
N ILE A 10 4.03 9.09 2.82
CA ILE A 10 2.93 8.15 2.48
C ILE A 10 3.13 6.85 3.24
N ARG A 11 2.05 6.31 3.78
CA ARG A 11 2.08 5.12 4.63
C ARG A 11 1.16 4.03 4.09
N LEU A 12 1.67 2.80 4.04
CA LEU A 12 0.87 1.60 3.86
C LEU A 12 0.37 1.15 5.23
N ILE A 13 -0.92 0.84 5.34
CA ILE A 13 -1.56 0.35 6.57
C ILE A 13 -2.26 -0.97 6.23
N LEU A 14 -1.99 -2.01 7.01
CA LEU A 14 -2.65 -3.30 6.95
C LEU A 14 -3.37 -3.55 8.27
N ASN A 15 -4.67 -3.86 8.23
CA ASN A 15 -5.42 -4.29 9.40
C ASN A 15 -5.04 -5.72 9.80
N GLY A 16 -5.58 -6.21 10.91
CA GLY A 16 -5.26 -7.52 11.44
C GLY A 16 -5.61 -8.66 10.50
N GLN A 17 -6.71 -8.54 9.73
CA GLN A 17 -7.07 -9.51 8.71
C GLN A 17 -6.03 -9.57 7.58
N ALA A 18 -5.74 -8.44 6.94
CA ALA A 18 -4.76 -8.39 5.83
C ALA A 18 -3.36 -8.82 6.29
N SER A 19 -2.99 -8.46 7.52
CA SER A 19 -1.71 -8.86 8.12
C SER A 19 -1.57 -10.39 8.23
N LYS A 20 -2.66 -11.10 8.55
CA LYS A 20 -2.67 -12.57 8.67
C LYS A 20 -2.57 -13.25 7.30
N GLU A 21 -3.19 -12.70 6.27
CA GLU A 21 -3.14 -13.25 4.90
C GLU A 21 -1.72 -13.24 4.32
N ILE A 22 -0.87 -12.29 4.74
CA ILE A 22 0.52 -12.18 4.31
C ILE A 22 1.51 -12.23 5.49
N GLU A 23 1.22 -13.07 6.49
CA GLU A 23 1.92 -13.09 7.78
C GLU A 23 3.45 -13.18 7.64
N TRP A 24 3.96 -14.02 6.72
CA TRP A 24 5.40 -14.16 6.50
C TRP A 24 6.05 -12.84 6.08
N HIS A 25 5.41 -12.08 5.19
CA HIS A 25 5.91 -10.78 4.75
C HIS A 25 5.89 -9.77 5.90
N CYS A 26 4.82 -9.75 6.69
CA CYS A 26 4.73 -8.88 7.87
C CYS A 26 5.87 -9.18 8.86
N LYS A 27 6.09 -10.46 9.21
CA LYS A 27 7.21 -10.88 10.07
C LYS A 27 8.56 -10.47 9.48
N HIS A 28 8.76 -10.68 8.18
CA HIS A 28 10.01 -10.34 7.50
C HIS A 28 10.30 -8.83 7.55
N TYR A 29 9.32 -7.99 7.20
CA TYR A 29 9.51 -6.53 7.18
C TYR A 29 9.58 -5.92 8.57
N VAL A 30 8.85 -6.46 9.55
CA VAL A 30 8.97 -6.06 10.96
C VAL A 30 10.34 -6.42 11.50
N GLY A 31 10.84 -7.64 11.25
CA GLY A 31 12.17 -8.06 11.69
C GLY A 31 13.32 -7.24 11.08
N ARG A 32 13.10 -6.65 9.90
CA ARG A 32 14.05 -5.72 9.25
C ARG A 32 13.87 -4.26 9.62
N GLY A 33 12.90 -3.93 10.47
CA GLY A 33 12.59 -2.54 10.85
C GLY A 33 11.99 -1.68 9.74
N LEU A 34 11.53 -2.29 8.64
CA LEU A 34 10.90 -1.60 7.50
C LEU A 34 9.38 -1.41 7.69
N MET A 35 8.81 -2.11 8.65
CA MET A 35 7.40 -2.08 9.02
C MET A 35 7.29 -2.12 10.54
N LYS A 36 6.30 -1.45 11.09
CA LYS A 36 6.01 -1.47 12.53
C LYS A 36 4.65 -2.11 12.77
N ARG A 37 4.56 -2.90 13.84
CA ARG A 37 3.29 -3.39 14.37
C ARG A 37 2.84 -2.48 15.50
N VAL A 38 1.56 -2.10 15.50
CA VAL A 38 0.91 -1.33 16.56
C VAL A 38 -0.37 -2.05 16.97
N GLU A 39 -0.73 -1.97 18.26
CA GLU A 39 -1.81 -2.79 18.82
C GLU A 39 -3.20 -2.13 18.81
N SER A 40 -3.31 -0.88 18.34
CA SER A 40 -4.60 -0.18 18.22
C SER A 40 -4.56 0.94 17.19
N GLY A 41 -5.74 1.42 16.79
CA GLY A 41 -5.90 2.61 15.96
C GLY A 41 -5.41 3.90 16.65
N GLU A 42 -5.41 3.94 17.98
CA GLU A 42 -4.85 5.05 18.76
C GLU A 42 -3.31 5.04 18.70
N ALA A 43 -2.72 3.85 18.84
CA ALA A 43 -1.27 3.66 18.68
C ALA A 43 -0.84 3.97 17.23
N LEU A 44 -1.66 3.60 16.25
CA LEU A 44 -1.47 3.98 14.84
C LEU A 44 -1.50 5.50 14.65
N ALA A 45 -2.50 6.18 15.24
CA ALA A 45 -2.60 7.64 15.17
C ALA A 45 -1.36 8.31 15.77
N LYS A 46 -0.90 7.84 16.93
CA LYS A 46 0.33 8.31 17.59
C LYS A 46 1.57 8.08 16.71
N GLU A 47 1.74 6.90 16.14
CA GLU A 47 2.86 6.57 15.23
C GLU A 47 2.86 7.47 13.98
N MET A 48 1.68 7.87 13.50
CA MET A 48 1.54 8.76 12.35
C MET A 48 1.61 10.24 12.69
N GLY A 49 1.60 10.63 13.97
CA GLY A 49 1.52 12.02 14.42
C GLY A 49 0.15 12.67 14.16
N LEU A 50 -0.92 11.87 14.14
CA LEU A 50 -2.29 12.31 13.87
C LEU A 50 -3.17 12.17 15.12
N LYS A 51 -4.31 12.86 15.12
CA LYS A 51 -5.33 12.65 16.16
C LYS A 51 -6.13 11.36 15.87
N PRO A 52 -6.53 10.58 16.88
CA PRO A 52 -7.29 9.34 16.69
C PRO A 52 -8.57 9.51 15.86
N GLU A 53 -9.23 10.67 15.95
CA GLU A 53 -10.47 10.95 15.23
C GLU A 53 -10.25 11.01 13.71
N VAL A 54 -9.05 11.40 13.27
CA VAL A 54 -8.69 11.44 11.84
C VAL A 54 -8.57 10.02 11.29
N ILE A 55 -7.94 9.12 12.04
CA ILE A 55 -7.84 7.70 11.68
C ILE A 55 -9.23 7.06 11.68
N LYS A 56 -10.02 7.29 12.73
CA LYS A 56 -11.39 6.76 12.83
C LYS A 56 -12.25 7.22 11.65
N ALA A 57 -12.25 8.52 11.33
CA ALA A 57 -13.02 9.05 10.20
C ALA A 57 -12.57 8.47 8.85
N THR A 58 -11.26 8.22 8.70
CA THR A 58 -10.70 7.57 7.50
C THR A 58 -11.19 6.12 7.39
N PHE A 59 -11.17 5.37 8.49
CA PHE A 59 -11.66 3.99 8.54
C PHE A 59 -13.17 3.93 8.26
N ASP A 60 -13.96 4.78 8.92
CA ASP A 60 -15.42 4.86 8.70
C ASP A 60 -15.75 5.14 7.22
N LYS A 61 -15.03 6.09 6.60
CA LYS A 61 -15.19 6.41 5.18
C LYS A 61 -14.78 5.26 4.27
N TYR A 62 -13.66 4.60 4.55
CA TYR A 62 -13.20 3.44 3.79
C TYR A 62 -14.21 2.28 3.89
N ASN A 63 -14.66 1.95 5.11
CA ASN A 63 -15.64 0.90 5.36
C ASN A 63 -17.00 1.19 4.70
N ALA A 64 -17.44 2.44 4.69
CA ALA A 64 -18.62 2.85 3.91
C ALA A 64 -18.43 2.61 2.40
N GLY A 65 -17.24 2.92 1.87
CA GLY A 65 -16.88 2.64 0.48
C GLY A 65 -16.85 1.14 0.15
N VAL A 66 -16.35 0.31 1.07
CA VAL A 66 -16.38 -1.16 0.96
C VAL A 66 -17.83 -1.65 0.86
N LYS A 67 -18.71 -1.20 1.78
CA LYS A 67 -20.14 -1.60 1.79
C LYS A 67 -20.86 -1.15 0.52
N ALA A 68 -20.59 0.06 0.05
CA ALA A 68 -21.16 0.60 -1.17
C ALA A 68 -20.50 0.07 -2.45
N LYS A 69 -19.41 -0.71 -2.35
CA LYS A 69 -18.55 -1.15 -3.46
C LYS A 69 -18.11 0.03 -4.36
N LYS A 70 -17.92 1.20 -3.77
CA LYS A 70 -17.58 2.45 -4.46
C LYS A 70 -16.49 3.17 -3.69
N ASP A 71 -15.35 3.37 -4.33
CA ASP A 71 -14.23 4.11 -3.79
C ASP A 71 -13.97 5.39 -4.60
N PRO A 72 -13.77 6.55 -3.96
CA PRO A 72 -13.53 7.82 -4.64
C PRO A 72 -12.23 7.84 -5.48
N PHE A 73 -11.32 6.88 -5.28
CA PHE A 73 -10.06 6.77 -6.02
C PHE A 73 -10.10 5.64 -7.08
N GLY A 74 -11.27 5.03 -7.31
CA GLY A 74 -11.47 4.01 -8.34
C GLY A 74 -11.05 2.59 -7.95
N LYS A 75 -10.81 2.30 -6.66
CA LYS A 75 -10.54 0.94 -6.19
C LYS A 75 -11.76 0.04 -6.43
N LYS A 76 -11.54 -1.07 -7.15
CA LYS A 76 -12.61 -2.04 -7.52
C LYS A 76 -12.74 -3.22 -6.55
N PHE A 77 -11.62 -3.67 -6.00
CA PHE A 77 -11.56 -4.87 -5.15
C PHE A 77 -11.15 -4.52 -3.73
N PHE A 78 -11.93 -4.97 -2.77
CA PHE A 78 -11.72 -4.75 -1.33
C PHE A 78 -11.49 -6.10 -0.65
N HIS A 79 -10.24 -6.53 -0.60
CA HIS A 79 -9.79 -7.70 0.18
C HIS A 79 -9.38 -7.22 1.58
N GLY A 80 -9.66 -8.00 2.63
CA GLY A 80 -9.33 -7.65 4.03
C GLY A 80 -10.32 -6.66 4.66
N GLY A 81 -11.53 -7.13 4.97
CA GLY A 81 -12.67 -6.29 5.38
C GLY A 81 -12.52 -5.59 6.73
N ASP A 82 -13.29 -4.50 6.86
CA ASP A 82 -13.60 -3.66 8.04
C ASP A 82 -12.40 -3.22 8.91
N PHE A 83 -11.98 -1.96 8.73
CA PHE A 83 -11.00 -1.34 9.60
C PHE A 83 -11.65 -0.90 10.92
N LYS A 84 -11.11 -1.33 12.06
CA LYS A 84 -11.64 -1.01 13.40
C LYS A 84 -10.56 -0.39 14.28
N MET A 85 -10.91 0.59 15.10
CA MET A 85 -9.93 1.21 16.01
C MET A 85 -9.37 0.19 17.03
N ASP A 86 -10.16 -0.81 17.39
CA ASP A 86 -9.78 -1.93 18.25
C ASP A 86 -9.30 -3.13 17.40
N ASP A 87 -8.21 -2.93 16.68
CA ASP A 87 -7.49 -3.97 15.94
C ASP A 87 -6.00 -3.64 15.96
N PHE A 88 -5.15 -4.64 15.71
CA PHE A 88 -3.73 -4.41 15.49
C PHE A 88 -3.48 -4.05 14.02
N PHE A 89 -2.42 -3.28 13.79
CA PHE A 89 -2.05 -2.81 12.46
C PHE A 89 -0.57 -3.01 12.18
N HIS A 90 -0.26 -3.23 10.91
CA HIS A 90 1.08 -3.03 10.38
C HIS A 90 1.12 -1.75 9.57
N VAL A 91 2.13 -0.91 9.83
CA VAL A 91 2.36 0.35 9.13
C VAL A 91 3.78 0.42 8.56
N ALA A 92 3.90 0.85 7.31
CA ALA A 92 5.19 1.00 6.63
C ALA A 92 5.26 2.32 5.85
N HIS A 93 6.45 2.92 5.78
CA HIS A 93 6.68 4.10 4.95
C HIS A 93 6.89 3.69 3.50
N MET A 94 6.15 4.32 2.59
CA MET A 94 6.21 4.04 1.16
C MET A 94 6.99 5.15 0.45
N THR A 95 7.99 4.74 -0.33
CA THR A 95 8.77 5.63 -1.19
C THR A 95 8.91 4.98 -2.56
N PRO A 96 8.70 5.73 -3.67
CA PRO A 96 8.99 5.23 -5.00
C PRO A 96 10.47 4.87 -5.14
N VAL A 97 10.75 3.71 -5.72
CA VAL A 97 12.11 3.26 -6.05
C VAL A 97 12.19 2.85 -7.51
N LEU A 98 13.37 2.94 -8.09
CA LEU A 98 13.64 2.36 -9.41
C LEU A 98 13.51 0.84 -9.30
N HIS A 99 12.65 0.24 -10.12
CA HIS A 99 12.45 -1.21 -10.14
C HIS A 99 13.05 -1.85 -11.40
N TYR A 100 12.62 -1.40 -12.58
CA TYR A 100 13.09 -1.90 -13.88
C TYR A 100 12.73 -0.92 -15.01
N THR A 101 13.31 -1.14 -16.20
CA THR A 101 13.00 -0.40 -17.43
C THR A 101 12.28 -1.29 -18.42
N MET A 102 11.22 -0.78 -19.06
CA MET A 102 10.52 -1.48 -20.15
C MET A 102 11.28 -1.43 -21.48
N GLY A 103 12.24 -0.50 -21.63
CA GLY A 103 13.03 -0.37 -22.85
C GLY A 103 14.05 -1.51 -23.00
N GLY A 104 14.53 -1.70 -24.22
CA GLY A 104 15.49 -2.74 -24.57
C GLY A 104 15.78 -2.76 -26.06
N LEU A 105 16.45 -3.82 -26.51
CA LEU A 105 16.64 -4.07 -27.94
C LEU A 105 15.30 -4.41 -28.60
N ASN A 106 15.08 -3.92 -29.81
CA ASN A 106 13.93 -4.31 -30.61
C ASN A 106 14.12 -5.74 -31.11
N ILE A 107 13.14 -6.61 -30.91
CA ILE A 107 13.21 -8.03 -31.28
C ILE A 107 11.96 -8.51 -32.02
N ASP A 108 12.12 -9.51 -32.88
CA ASP A 108 11.01 -10.24 -33.50
C ASP A 108 10.49 -11.37 -32.58
N PRO A 109 9.36 -12.03 -32.92
CA PRO A 109 8.84 -13.18 -32.15
C PRO A 109 9.81 -14.37 -32.05
N GLU A 110 10.79 -14.48 -32.96
CA GLU A 110 11.87 -15.45 -32.94
C GLU A 110 13.08 -15.02 -32.10
N SER A 111 12.97 -13.91 -31.36
CA SER A 111 14.00 -13.35 -30.47
C SER A 111 15.26 -12.83 -31.19
N ARG A 112 15.18 -12.45 -32.46
CA ARG A 112 16.30 -11.83 -33.20
C ARG A 112 16.31 -10.34 -32.98
N VAL A 113 17.50 -9.76 -32.85
CA VAL A 113 17.67 -8.30 -32.72
C VAL A 113 17.47 -7.64 -34.09
N LEU A 114 16.59 -6.65 -34.13
CA LEU A 114 16.32 -5.88 -35.34
C LEU A 114 17.28 -4.69 -35.46
N SER A 115 17.73 -4.41 -36.69
CA SER A 115 18.42 -3.16 -37.02
C SER A 115 17.47 -1.95 -36.91
N ASP A 116 18.01 -0.73 -37.00
CA ASP A 116 17.19 0.50 -37.05
C ASP A 116 16.20 0.51 -38.23
N SER A 117 16.50 -0.25 -39.29
CA SER A 117 15.60 -0.45 -40.45
C SER A 117 14.54 -1.55 -40.26
N GLY A 118 14.54 -2.26 -39.13
CA GLY A 118 13.60 -3.36 -38.87
C GLY A 118 13.91 -4.68 -39.60
N ALA A 119 15.09 -4.77 -40.25
CA ALA A 119 15.63 -5.98 -40.86
C ALA A 119 16.58 -6.71 -39.91
#